data_AF-A0A2G5U6H4-F1
#
_entry.id   AF-A0A2G5U6H4-F1
#
_cell.length_a   1.000
_cell.length_b   1.000
_cell.length_c   1.000
_cell.angle_alpha   90.00
_cell.angle_beta   90.00
_cell.angle_gamma   90.00
#
_symmetry.space_group_name_H-M   'P 1'
#
loop_
_entity.id
_entity.type
_entity.pdbx_description
1 polymer ?
#
loop_
_entity_poly.entity_id
_entity_poly.type
_entity_poly.pdbx_seq_one_letter_code
_entity_poly.pdbx_strand_id
1 'polypeptide(L)' 'MMICVHTQKKWRERLKKNIRNLRSVGFCADEYRFSFIIVFAIFFFGAYFLYQVQYKTGIDIIPLFPIDDSGFE' A
#
# COMPACT_ATOMS: atom_id res chain seq x y z
N MET A 1 25.87 -41.72 -21.71
CA MET A 1 25.54 -41.26 -20.34
C MET A 1 25.82 -39.76 -20.11
N MET A 2 26.72 -39.11 -20.87
CA MET A 2 27.09 -37.69 -20.69
C MET A 2 26.01 -36.66 -21.07
N ILE A 3 25.15 -36.96 -22.05
CA ILE A 3 24.14 -36.02 -22.58
C ILE A 3 23.04 -35.70 -21.55
N CYS A 4 22.65 -36.70 -20.74
CA CYS A 4 21.59 -36.57 -19.73
C CYS A 4 22.02 -35.67 -18.55
N VAL A 5 23.29 -35.74 -18.14
CA VAL A 5 23.85 -34.88 -17.08
C VAL A 5 23.90 -33.42 -17.51
N HIS A 6 24.19 -33.16 -18.79
CA HIS A 6 24.27 -31.80 -19.31
C HIS A 6 22.88 -31.14 -19.44
N THR A 7 21.88 -31.93 -19.82
CA THR A 7 20.48 -31.47 -19.83
C THR A 7 19.99 -31.15 -18.41
N GLN A 8 20.29 -32.00 -17.42
CA GLN A 8 19.93 -31.78 -16.01
C GLN A 8 20.53 -30.48 -15.43
N LYS A 9 21.80 -30.15 -15.76
CA LYS A 9 22.42 -28.87 -15.37
C LYS A 9 21.71 -27.66 -15.98
N LYS A 10 21.37 -27.73 -17.27
CA LYS A 10 20.67 -26.64 -17.99
C LYS A 10 19.28 -26.37 -17.41
N TRP A 11 18.56 -27.42 -16.99
CA TRP A 11 17.26 -27.29 -16.33
C TRP A 11 17.37 -26.63 -14.95
N ARG A 12 18.39 -27.00 -14.16
CA ARG A 12 18.63 -26.41 -12.83
C ARG A 12 18.93 -24.91 -12.89
N GLU A 13 19.73 -24.46 -13.86
CA GLU A 13 20.04 -23.04 -14.03
C GLU A 13 18.83 -22.23 -14.51
N ARG A 14 17.98 -22.79 -15.38
CA ARG A 14 16.71 -22.15 -15.76
C ARG A 14 15.77 -22.01 -14.56
N LEU A 15 15.67 -23.05 -13.73
CA LEU A 15 14.82 -23.02 -12.53
C LEU A 15 15.28 -21.93 -11.55
N LYS A 16 16.59 -21.85 -11.27
CA LYS A 16 17.18 -20.81 -10.43
C LYS A 16 16.96 -19.39 -10.97
N LYS A 17 17.01 -19.22 -12.29
CA LYS A 17 16.73 -17.92 -12.93
C LYS A 17 15.25 -17.54 -12.77
N ASN A 18 14.34 -18.50 -12.94
CA ASN A 18 12.90 -18.25 -12.83
C ASN A 18 12.48 -17.91 -11.39
N ILE A 19 13.03 -18.62 -10.39
CA ILE A 19 12.78 -18.34 -8.97
C ILE A 19 13.29 -16.94 -8.57
N ARG A 20 14.45 -16.50 -9.08
CA ARG A 20 14.96 -15.14 -8.84
C ARG A 20 14.06 -14.06 -9.45
N ASN A 21 13.57 -14.26 -10.67
CA ASN A 21 12.61 -13.33 -11.28
C ASN A 21 11.32 -13.24 -10.46
N LEU A 22 10.76 -14.37 -10.03
CA LEU A 22 9.54 -14.38 -9.21
C LEU A 22 9.74 -13.66 -7.87
N ARG A 23 10.89 -13.83 -7.22
CA ARG A 23 11.22 -13.13 -5.97
C ARG A 23 11.34 -11.60 -6.17
N SER A 24 11.84 -11.16 -7.31
CA SER A 24 11.91 -9.73 -7.66
C SER A 24 10.52 -9.10 -7.84
N VAL A 25 9.56 -9.83 -8.43
CA VAL A 25 8.19 -9.33 -8.61
C VAL A 25 7.45 -9.21 -7.28
N GLY A 26 7.65 -10.16 -6.36
CA GLY A 26 7.06 -10.11 -5.02
C GLY A 26 7.52 -8.90 -4.20
N PHE A 27 8.77 -8.49 -4.33
CA PHE A 27 9.33 -7.36 -3.60
C PHE A 27 8.74 -6.01 -4.07
N CYS A 28 8.49 -5.86 -5.38
CA CYS A 28 7.79 -4.69 -5.90
C CYS A 28 6.37 -4.58 -5.34
N ALA A 29 5.63 -5.69 -5.24
CA ALA A 29 4.24 -5.66 -4.75
C ALA A 29 4.12 -5.21 -3.27
N ASP A 30 5.10 -5.55 -2.43
CA ASP A 30 5.16 -5.11 -1.02
C ASP A 30 5.45 -3.61 -0.90
N GLU A 31 6.32 -3.07 -1.76
CA GLU A 31 6.66 -1.64 -1.76
C GLU A 31 5.46 -0.77 -2.14
N TYR A 32 4.67 -1.18 -3.14
CA TYR A 32 3.42 -0.48 -3.52
C TYR A 32 2.35 -0.58 -2.43
N ARG A 33 2.24 -1.71 -1.72
CA ARG A 33 1.30 -1.86 -0.60
C ARG A 33 1.65 -0.94 0.55
N PHE A 34 2.92 -0.87 0.93
CA PHE A 34 3.39 0.00 1.99
C PHE A 34 3.16 1.48 1.64
N SER A 35 3.46 1.87 0.40
CA SER A 35 3.20 3.22 -0.10
C SER A 35 1.71 3.58 -0.04
N PHE A 36 0.83 2.68 -0.45
CA PHE A 36 -0.62 2.90 -0.40
C PHE A 36 -1.13 3.09 1.03
N ILE A 37 -0.69 2.26 1.97
CA ILE A 37 -1.08 2.36 3.38
C ILE A 37 -0.65 3.71 3.97
N ILE A 38 0.55 4.19 3.65
CA ILE A 38 1.03 5.50 4.11
C ILE A 38 0.18 6.64 3.56
N VAL A 39 -0.11 6.64 2.26
CA VAL A 39 -0.95 7.67 1.63
C VAL A 39 -2.33 7.68 2.27
N PHE A 40 -2.92 6.52 2.50
CA PHE A 40 -4.21 6.38 3.15
C PHE A 40 -4.16 6.91 4.60
N ALA A 41 -3.13 6.55 5.38
CA ALA A 41 -2.97 7.05 6.74
C ALA A 41 -2.86 8.58 6.81
N ILE A 42 -2.08 9.19 5.91
CA ILE A 42 -1.94 10.65 5.82
C ILE A 42 -3.28 11.30 5.47
N PHE A 43 -4.03 10.74 4.52
CA PHE A 43 -5.34 11.25 4.13
C PHE A 43 -6.33 11.23 5.29
N PHE A 44 -6.42 10.11 6.02
CA PHE A 44 -7.31 9.99 7.18
C PHE A 44 -6.91 10.93 8.31
N PHE A 45 -5.62 11.05 8.60
CA PHE A 45 -5.13 11.95 9.64
C PHE A 45 -5.41 13.41 9.29
N GLY A 46 -5.20 13.81 8.03
CA GLY A 46 -5.53 15.15 7.53
C GLY A 46 -7.03 15.44 7.59
N ALA A 47 -7.87 14.48 7.19
CA ALA A 47 -9.32 14.60 7.29
C ALA A 47 -9.80 14.75 8.74
N TYR A 48 -9.22 13.97 9.67
CA TYR A 48 -9.53 14.07 11.10
C TYR A 48 -9.13 15.44 11.68
N PHE A 49 -7.96 15.95 11.29
CA PHE A 49 -7.53 17.28 11.70
C PHE A 49 -8.47 18.37 11.19
N LEU A 50 -8.87 18.31 9.92
CA LEU A 50 -9.85 19.23 9.35
C LEU A 50 -11.20 19.14 10.06
N TYR A 51 -11.68 17.93 10.38
CA TYR A 51 -12.90 17.73 11.17
C TYR A 51 -12.82 18.38 12.55
N GLN A 52 -11.69 18.21 13.25
CA GLN A 52 -11.47 18.84 14.56
C GLN A 52 -11.44 20.37 14.47
N VAL A 53 -10.85 20.92 13.41
CA VAL A 53 -10.86 22.37 13.16
C VAL A 53 -12.28 22.85 12.87
N GLN A 54 -13.02 22.17 11.99
CA GLN A 54 -14.43 22.48 11.71
C GLN A 54 -15.27 22.46 12.98
N TYR A 55 -15.15 21.39 13.79
CA TYR A 55 -15.85 21.25 15.06
C TYR A 55 -15.58 22.41 16.02
N LYS A 56 -14.32 22.82 16.17
CA LYS A 56 -13.95 23.91 17.09
C LYS A 56 -14.29 25.30 16.57
N THR A 57 -14.31 25.49 15.25
CA THR A 57 -14.51 26.81 14.64
C THR A 57 -15.95 27.06 14.22
N GLY A 58 -16.77 26.00 14.13
CA GLY A 58 -18.13 26.08 13.57
C GLY A 58 -18.15 26.41 12.07
N ILE A 59 -16.99 26.36 11.40
CA ILE A 59 -16.87 26.66 9.97
C ILE A 59 -17.04 25.36 9.21
N ASP A 60 -18.06 25.30 8.37
CA ASP A 60 -18.40 24.13 7.59
C ASP A 60 -17.55 24.09 6.30
N ILE A 61 -16.37 23.46 6.37
CA ILE A 61 -15.42 23.39 5.24
C ILE A 61 -15.75 22.20 4.31
N ILE A 62 -16.39 21.14 4.83
CA ILE A 62 -16.71 19.93 4.07
C ILE A 62 -18.21 19.66 4.17
N PRO A 63 -19.01 19.87 3.11
CA PRO A 63 -20.46 19.70 3.15
C PRO A 63 -20.93 18.22 3.16
N LEU A 64 -20.01 17.25 3.30
CA LEU A 64 -20.33 15.82 3.31
C LEU A 64 -20.81 15.31 4.68
N PHE A 65 -20.49 16.03 5.76
CA PHE A 65 -20.93 15.70 7.10
C PHE A 65 -21.47 16.97 7.73
N PRO A 66 -22.81 17.14 7.84
CA PRO A 66 -23.34 18.26 8.61
C PRO A 66 -22.74 18.15 10.01
N ILE A 67 -22.11 19.24 10.46
CA ILE A 67 -21.72 19.38 11.86
C ILE A 67 -23.00 19.19 12.67
N ASP A 68 -23.02 18.21 13.57
CA ASP A 68 -24.14 18.05 14.50
C ASP A 68 -23.97 19.11 15.59
N ASP A 69 -24.80 20.14 15.52
CA ASP A 69 -24.81 21.31 16.41
C ASP A 69 -25.04 20.91 17.88
N SER A 70 -25.39 19.65 18.17
CA SER A 70 -25.65 19.14 19.52
C SER A 70 -24.41 19.00 20.42
N GLY A 71 -23.21 19.26 19.91
CA GLY A 71 -21.95 19.29 20.67
C GLY A 71 -21.44 20.69 21.08
N PHE A 72 -22.17 21.76 20.71
CA PHE A 72 -21.89 23.13 21.18
C PHE A 72 -22.57 23.36 22.54
N GLU A 73 -21.90 22.93 23.62
CA GLU A 73 -22.05 23.56 24.94
C GLU A 73 -21.06 24.72 25.09
#